data_AF-A0A353D5V5-F1
#
_entry.id   AF-A0A353D5V5-F1
#
_cell.length_a   1.000
_cell.length_b   1.000
_cell.length_c   1.000
_cell.angle_alpha   90.00
_cell.angle_beta   90.00
_cell.angle_gamma   90.00
#
_symmetry.space_group_name_H-M   'P 1'
#
loop_
_entity.id
_entity.type
_entity.pdbx_description
1 polymer ?
#
loop_
_entity_poly.entity_id
_entity_poly.type
_entity_poly.pdbx_seq_one_letter_code
_entity_poly.pdbx_strand_id
1 'polypeptide(L)' 'MQYYDAKTMIEQELYLIMLEYRQRTFQGAFHASNDYMHWYGWAPLKTAVNTILEEEKRLRAEHEKDKKKK' A
#
# COMPACT_ATOMS: atom_id res chain seq x y z
N MET A 1 -1.94 18.67 1.64
CA MET A 1 -2.49 18.41 2.99
C MET A 1 -3.55 17.30 3.03
N GLN A 2 -4.29 16.99 1.95
CA GLN A 2 -5.27 15.88 1.91
C GLN A 2 -4.73 14.49 2.26
N TYR A 3 -3.42 14.27 2.18
CA TYR A 3 -2.81 12.97 2.43
C TYR A 3 -2.72 12.59 3.92
N TYR A 4 -2.68 13.58 4.82
CA TYR A 4 -2.71 13.32 6.27
C TYR A 4 -4.09 12.90 6.77
N ASP A 5 -5.12 13.06 5.93
CA ASP A 5 -6.49 12.67 6.23
C ASP A 5 -6.82 11.26 5.71
N ALA A 6 -5.84 10.44 5.31
CA ALA A 6 -6.09 9.05 4.89
C ALA A 6 -6.72 8.25 6.04
N LYS A 7 -8.02 7.95 5.93
CA LYS A 7 -8.84 7.43 7.04
C LYS A 7 -8.82 5.92 7.11
N THR A 8 -8.60 5.26 5.98
CA THR A 8 -8.63 3.81 5.88
C THR A 8 -7.22 3.25 5.70
N MET A 9 -7.03 2.00 6.13
CA MET A 9 -5.77 1.29 5.96
C MET A 9 -5.34 1.24 4.48
N ILE A 10 -6.29 1.01 3.57
CA ILE A 10 -6.02 0.99 2.12
C ILE A 10 -5.51 2.35 1.62
N GLU A 11 -6.12 3.47 2.06
CA GLU A 11 -5.66 4.81 1.67
C GLU A 11 -4.26 5.13 2.21
N GLN A 12 -3.94 4.69 3.42
CA GLN A 12 -2.62 4.89 4.04
C GLN A 12 -1.53 4.11 3.30
N GLU A 13 -1.79 2.86 2.93
CA GLU A 13 -0.84 2.06 2.14
C GLU A 13 -0.65 2.64 0.73
N LEU A 14 -1.74 3.01 0.05
CA LEU A 14 -1.67 3.68 -1.26
C LEU A 14 -0.86 4.97 -1.21
N TYR A 15 -0.96 5.72 -0.11
CA TYR A 15 -0.17 6.91 0.11
C TYR A 15 1.33 6.62 0.19
N LEU A 16 1.74 5.63 1.00
CA LEU A 16 3.15 5.25 1.14
C LEU A 16 3.72 4.67 -0.15
N ILE A 17 2.92 3.92 -0.90
CA ILE A 17 3.28 3.45 -2.25
C ILE A 17 3.66 4.62 -3.15
N MET A 18 2.82 5.67 -3.18
CA MET A 18 3.02 6.80 -4.07
C MET A 18 4.15 7.74 -3.63
N LEU A 19 4.24 8.07 -2.35
CA LEU A 19 5.25 9.02 -1.87
C LEU A 19 6.62 8.39 -1.58
N GLU A 20 6.66 7.14 -1.10
CA GLU A 20 7.90 6.53 -0.63
C GLU A 20 8.37 5.40 -1.53
N TYR A 21 7.62 4.30 -1.60
CA TYR A 21 8.14 3.04 -2.13
C TYR A 21 8.43 3.13 -3.63
N ARG A 22 7.55 3.78 -4.39
CA ARG A 22 7.77 4.06 -5.80
C ARG A 22 9.02 4.91 -6.01
N GLN A 23 9.17 5.98 -5.24
CA GLN A 23 10.28 6.92 -5.40
C GLN A 23 11.61 6.29 -5.01
N ARG A 24 11.65 5.50 -3.93
CA ARG A 24 12.86 4.77 -3.49
C ARG A 24 13.26 3.68 -4.47
N THR A 25 12.29 2.97 -5.06
CA THR A 25 12.57 2.01 -6.15
C THR A 25 13.20 2.72 -7.35
N PHE A 26 12.62 3.85 -7.78
CA PHE A 26 13.16 4.64 -8.88
C PHE A 26 14.56 5.17 -8.57
N GLN A 27 14.75 5.80 -7.40
CA GLN A 27 16.05 6.35 -6.98
C GLN A 27 17.11 5.29 -6.83
N GLY A 28 16.79 4.14 -6.25
CA GLY A 28 17.72 3.02 -6.11
C GLY A 28 18.17 2.49 -7.48
N ALA A 29 17.24 2.29 -8.41
CA ALA A 29 17.56 1.87 -9.77
C ALA A 29 18.40 2.93 -10.52
N PHE A 30 18.03 4.21 -10.40
CA PHE A 30 18.73 5.31 -11.07
C PHE A 30 20.18 5.47 -10.58
N HIS A 31 20.43 5.27 -9.28
CA HIS A 31 21.78 5.39 -8.69
C HIS A 31 22.50 4.03 -8.57
N ALA A 32 22.03 2.98 -9.26
CA ALA A 32 22.61 1.63 -9.24
C ALA A 32 22.78 1.03 -7.82
N SER A 33 21.91 1.40 -6.87
CA SER A 33 21.87 0.82 -5.54
C SER A 33 20.78 -0.26 -5.46
N ASN A 34 21.19 -1.50 -5.75
CA ASN A 34 20.30 -2.67 -5.74
C ASN A 34 19.66 -2.91 -4.37
N ASP A 35 20.45 -2.75 -3.30
CA ASP A 35 19.99 -2.93 -1.92
C ASP A 35 18.94 -1.87 -1.55
N TYR A 36 19.21 -0.61 -1.86
CA TYR A 36 18.28 0.48 -1.59
C TYR A 36 16.98 0.34 -2.38
N MET A 37 17.09 0.06 -3.68
CA MET A 37 15.95 -0.20 -4.56
C MET A 37 15.09 -1.33 -3.99
N HIS A 38 15.71 -2.43 -3.58
CA HIS A 38 14.99 -3.62 -3.16
C HIS A 38 14.37 -3.45 -1.78
N TRP A 39 15.18 -3.21 -0.75
CA TRP A 39 14.72 -3.26 0.65
C TRP A 39 13.91 -2.04 1.06
N TYR A 40 14.13 -0.89 0.43
CA TYR A 40 13.45 0.35 0.81
C TYR A 40 12.39 0.79 -0.20
N GLY A 41 12.37 0.19 -1.40
CA GLY A 41 11.37 0.45 -2.43
C GLY A 41 10.50 -0.77 -2.71
N TRP A 42 11.08 -1.79 -3.33
CA TRP A 42 10.31 -2.90 -3.90
C TRP A 42 9.69 -3.83 -2.84
N ALA A 43 10.46 -4.27 -1.86
CA ALA A 43 9.98 -5.14 -0.79
C ALA A 43 8.80 -4.52 -0.01
N PRO A 44 8.88 -3.28 0.51
CA PRO A 44 7.75 -2.66 1.19
C PRO A 44 6.55 -2.40 0.27
N LEU A 45 6.78 -2.06 -1.01
CA LEU A 45 5.69 -1.98 -2.02
C LEU A 45 4.92 -3.30 -2.12
N LYS A 46 5.63 -4.43 -2.18
CA LYS A 46 5.02 -5.75 -2.27
C LYS A 46 4.22 -6.09 -1.01
N THR A 47 4.74 -5.75 0.17
CA THR A 47 4.01 -5.89 1.43
C THR A 47 2.73 -5.05 1.44
N ALA A 48 2.82 -3.76 1.09
CA ALA A 48 1.69 -2.84 1.03
C ALA A 48 0.57 -3.34 0.11
N VAL A 49 0.91 -3.87 -1.06
CA VAL A 49 -0.07 -4.48 -1.99
C VAL A 49 -0.79 -5.67 -1.35
N ASN A 50 -0.08 -6.54 -0.63
CA ASN A 50 -0.72 -7.66 0.05
C ASN A 50 -1.66 -7.17 1.16
N THR A 51 -1.23 -6.20 1.98
CA THR A 51 -2.07 -5.56 3.00
C THR A 51 -3.37 -5.01 2.41
N ILE A 52 -3.28 -4.28 1.28
CA ILE A 52 -4.45 -3.74 0.58
C ILE A 52 -5.40 -4.84 0.15
N LEU A 53 -4.89 -5.93 -0.45
CA LEU A 53 -5.71 -7.03 -0.95
C LEU A 53 -6.37 -7.83 0.18
N GLU A 54 -5.72 -7.96 1.33
CA GLU A 54 -6.31 -8.59 2.51
C GLU A 54 -7.44 -7.74 3.08
N GLU A 55 -7.21 -6.43 3.21
CA GLU A 55 -8.21 -5.51 3.72
C GLU A 55 -9.41 -5.38 2.78
N GLU A 56 -9.17 -5.37 1.46
CA GLU A 56 -10.23 -5.37 0.44
C GLU A 56 -11.15 -6.58 0.57
N LYS A 57 -10.59 -7.78 0.76
CA LYS A 57 -11.38 -9.00 0.99
C LYS A 57 -12.19 -8.90 2.28
N ARG A 58 -11.60 -8.38 3.37
CA ARG A 58 -12.28 -8.20 4.65
C ARG A 58 -13.50 -7.29 4.51
N LEU A 59 -13.31 -6.10 3.92
CA LEU A 59 -14.36 -5.10 3.73
C LEU A 59 -15.52 -5.64 2.87
N ARG A 60 -15.21 -6.37 1.79
CA ARG A 60 -16.24 -7.02 0.97
C ARG A 60 -17.01 -8.09 1.73
N ALA A 61 -16.32 -8.92 2.51
CA ALA A 61 -16.96 -9.96 3.30
C ALA A 61 -17.89 -9.39 4.39
N GLU A 62 -17.50 -8.27 5.01
CA GLU A 62 -18.33 -7.55 5.99
C GLU A 62 -19.57 -6.96 5.33
N HIS A 63 -19.42 -6.29 4.19
CA HIS A 63 -20.54 -5.75 3.43
C HIS A 63 -21.57 -6.82 3.03
N GLU A 64 -21.11 -7.99 2.58
CA GLU A 64 -22.00 -9.10 2.24
C GLU A 64 -22.71 -9.70 3.46
N LYS A 65 -22.07 -9.72 4.64
CA LYS A 65 -22.73 -10.13 5.89
C LYS A 65 -23.80 -9.13 6.30
N ASP A 66 -23.54 -7.83 6.16
CA ASP A 66 -24.49 -6.78 6.54
C ASP A 66 -25.71 -6.75 5.61
N LYS A 67 -25.53 -7.04 4.31
CA LYS A 67 -26.65 -7.26 3.38
C LYS A 67 -27.53 -8.44 3.79
N LYS A 68 -26.94 -9.54 4.27
CA LYS A 68 -27.68 -10.75 4.68
C LYS A 68 -28.43 -10.58 6.01
N LYS A 69 -28.01 -9.63 6.84
CA LYS A 69 -28.68 -9.29 8.12
C LYS A 69 -29.86 -8.35 7.94
N LYS A 70 -29.97 -7.69 6.78
CA LYS A 70 -31.00 -6.70 6.45
C LYS A 70 -32.10 -7.35 5.61
#